data_AF-A0A021X844-F1
#
_entry.id   AF-A0A021X844-F1
#
_cell.length_a   1.000
_cell.length_b   1.000
_cell.length_c   1.000
_cell.angle_alpha   90.00
_cell.angle_beta   90.00
_cell.angle_gamma   90.00
#
_symmetry.space_group_name_H-M   'P 1'
#
loop_
_entity.id
_entity.type
_entity.pdbx_description
1 polymer ?
#
loop_
_entity_poly.entity_id
_entity_poly.type
_entity_poly.pdbx_seq_one_letter_code
_entity_poly.pdbx_strand_id
1 'polypeptide(L)'
;MNLVVKLFGWLTGGTLDRILDTVDHKLDNGTERERIKAGAVETYITAQAAVLGGRGWWFPLFFIAPLGLWFGSVCVYSVLWCARCAYPQDWTIAALPAPLNDWAGAIIGSLFLAKTGEQILAKWKSK
;
A
#
# COMPACT_ATOMS: atom_id res chain seq x y z
N MET A 1 -33.00 49.60 17.60
CA MET A 1 -31.89 48.62 17.70
C MET A 1 -32.36 47.16 17.88
N ASN A 2 -33.60 46.79 17.53
CA ASN A 2 -34.13 45.43 17.74
C ASN A 2 -34.71 44.75 16.47
N LEU A 3 -34.75 45.46 15.33
CA LEU A 3 -35.38 44.95 14.10
C LEU A 3 -34.38 44.22 13.18
N VAL A 4 -33.17 44.75 13.04
CA VAL A 4 -32.09 44.18 12.21
C VAL A 4 -31.61 42.83 12.76
N VAL A 5 -31.50 42.69 14.09
CA VAL A 5 -31.11 41.44 14.75
C VAL A 5 -32.20 40.36 14.61
N LYS A 6 -33.48 40.73 14.62
CA LYS A 6 -34.60 39.79 14.40
C LYS A 6 -34.71 39.33 12.95
N LEU A 7 -34.46 40.22 11.99
CA LEU A 7 -34.44 39.89 10.56
C LEU A 7 -33.26 38.99 10.20
N PHE A 8 -32.06 39.27 10.73
CA PHE A 8 -30.92 38.37 10.58
C PHE A 8 -31.14 37.04 11.30
N GLY A 9 -31.65 37.04 12.53
CA GLY A 9 -31.93 35.81 13.28
C GLY A 9 -32.95 34.88 12.60
N TRP A 10 -33.93 35.43 11.87
CA TRP A 10 -34.89 34.64 11.09
C TRP A 10 -34.27 34.02 9.82
N LEU A 11 -33.36 34.74 9.16
CA LEU A 11 -32.68 34.28 7.94
C LEU A 11 -31.53 33.31 8.24
N THR A 12 -30.85 33.46 9.38
CA THR A 12 -29.78 32.57 9.84
C THR A 12 -30.30 31.35 10.61
N GLY A 13 -31.47 31.41 11.24
CA GLY A 13 -31.95 30.33 12.12
C GLY A 13 -32.77 29.21 11.45
N GLY A 14 -33.09 29.30 10.15
CA GLY A 14 -33.95 28.30 9.49
C GLY A 14 -33.41 27.80 8.14
N THR A 15 -32.94 28.71 7.30
CA THR A 15 -32.38 28.37 5.97
C THR A 15 -30.89 28.10 6.00
N LEU A 16 -30.13 28.83 6.80
CA LEU A 16 -28.69 28.58 6.97
C LEU A 16 -28.45 27.27 7.71
N ASP A 17 -29.20 27.02 8.80
CA ASP A 17 -29.17 25.74 9.53
C ASP A 17 -29.46 24.58 8.60
N ARG A 18 -30.46 24.67 7.72
CA ARG A 18 -30.79 23.58 6.79
C ARG A 18 -29.71 23.32 5.73
N ILE A 19 -28.98 24.36 5.32
CA ILE A 19 -27.84 24.22 4.40
C ILE A 19 -26.65 23.60 5.13
N LEU A 20 -26.35 24.05 6.36
CA LEU A 20 -25.32 23.47 7.22
C LEU A 20 -25.62 22.00 7.51
N ASP A 21 -26.85 21.67 7.89
CA ASP A 21 -27.30 20.31 8.18
C ASP A 21 -27.20 19.40 6.94
N THR A 22 -27.50 19.93 5.74
CA THR A 22 -27.32 19.19 4.47
C THR A 22 -25.84 18.98 4.13
N VAL A 23 -24.99 19.97 4.41
CA VAL A 23 -23.54 19.87 4.19
C VAL A 23 -22.93 18.87 5.18
N ASP A 24 -23.28 18.95 6.46
CA ASP A 24 -22.85 18.02 7.50
C ASP A 24 -23.32 16.59 7.16
N HIS A 25 -24.59 16.40 6.79
CA HIS A 25 -25.04 15.06 6.35
C HIS A 25 -24.33 14.56 5.10
N LYS A 26 -23.94 15.43 4.17
CA LYS A 26 -23.19 15.01 2.99
C LYS A 26 -21.75 14.63 3.35
N LEU A 27 -21.13 15.35 4.28
CA LEU A 27 -19.81 15.04 4.82
C LEU A 27 -19.83 13.74 5.64
N ASP A 28 -20.84 13.54 6.48
CA ASP A 28 -21.05 12.32 7.25
C ASP A 28 -21.27 11.12 6.34
N ASN A 29 -22.15 11.23 5.33
CA ASN A 29 -22.35 10.16 4.36
C ASN A 29 -21.09 9.85 3.54
N GLY A 30 -20.26 10.86 3.25
CA GLY A 30 -18.95 10.67 2.61
C GLY A 30 -17.99 9.90 3.52
N THR A 31 -17.91 10.30 4.79
CA THR A 31 -17.05 9.69 5.80
C THR A 31 -17.47 8.25 6.12
N GLU A 32 -18.77 8.01 6.26
CA GLU A 32 -19.35 6.67 6.49
C GLU A 32 -19.02 5.73 5.32
N ARG A 33 -19.12 6.22 4.07
CA ARG A 33 -18.74 5.45 2.88
C ARG A 33 -17.26 5.10 2.88
N GLU A 34 -16.39 6.06 3.18
CA GLU A 34 -14.95 5.79 3.26
C GLU A 34 -14.60 4.85 4.42
N ARG A 35 -15.31 4.95 5.56
CA ARG A 35 -15.17 4.03 6.68
C ARG A 35 -15.59 2.60 6.33
N ILE A 36 -16.72 2.43 5.62
CA ILE A 36 -17.18 1.12 5.16
C ILE A 36 -16.19 0.52 4.14
N LYS A 37 -15.69 1.33 3.20
CA LYS A 37 -14.65 0.89 2.25
C LYS A 37 -13.37 0.48 2.98
N ALA A 38 -12.92 1.28 3.94
CA ALA A 38 -11.74 0.98 4.74
C ALA A 38 -11.93 -0.31 5.54
N GLY A 39 -13.09 -0.53 6.16
CA GLY A 39 -13.41 -1.76 6.88
C GLY A 39 -13.47 -3.00 5.98
N ALA A 40 -13.96 -2.86 4.73
CA ALA A 40 -13.93 -3.93 3.74
C ALA A 40 -12.49 -4.29 3.31
N VAL A 41 -11.63 -3.28 3.15
CA VAL A 41 -10.20 -3.49 2.85
C VAL A 41 -9.49 -4.13 4.04
N GLU A 42 -9.76 -3.67 5.27
CA GLU A 42 -9.18 -4.21 6.49
C GLU A 42 -9.56 -5.68 6.70
N THR A 43 -10.83 -6.04 6.53
CA THR A 43 -11.28 -7.45 6.59
C THR A 43 -10.64 -8.33 5.52
N TYR A 44 -10.43 -7.80 4.32
CA TYR A 44 -9.73 -8.52 3.26
C TYR A 44 -8.24 -8.75 3.59
N ILE A 45 -7.55 -7.71 4.07
CA ILE A 45 -6.13 -7.79 4.45
C ILE A 45 -5.94 -8.74 5.62
N THR A 46 -6.79 -8.66 6.65
CA THR A 46 -6.72 -9.55 7.82
C THR A 46 -6.99 -11.01 7.44
N ALA A 47 -7.93 -11.27 6.53
CA ALA A 47 -8.16 -12.61 6.00
C ALA A 47 -6.94 -13.15 5.22
N GLN A 48 -6.31 -12.32 4.38
CA GLN A 48 -5.07 -12.69 3.70
C GLN A 48 -3.94 -13.00 4.69
N ALA A 49 -3.76 -12.16 5.72
CA ALA A 49 -2.77 -12.37 6.76
C ALA A 49 -3.03 -13.68 7.53
N ALA A 50 -4.28 -14.04 7.79
CA ALA A 50 -4.63 -15.30 8.44
C ALA A 50 -4.29 -16.53 7.57
N VAL A 51 -4.45 -16.43 6.25
CA VAL A 51 -4.04 -17.50 5.31
C VAL A 51 -2.51 -17.64 5.26
N LEU A 52 -1.80 -16.51 5.18
CA LEU A 52 -0.33 -16.47 5.14
C LEU A 52 0.32 -16.88 6.48
N GLY A 53 -0.29 -16.52 7.61
CA GLY A 53 0.22 -16.78 8.97
C GLY A 53 -0.30 -18.08 9.61
N GLY A 54 -1.17 -18.82 8.93
CA GLY A 54 -1.75 -20.06 9.44
C GLY A 54 -0.77 -21.25 9.46
N ARG A 55 -1.31 -22.46 9.64
CA ARG A 55 -0.52 -23.72 9.69
C ARG A 55 0.34 -23.96 8.42
N GLY A 56 -0.04 -23.35 7.30
CA GLY A 56 0.67 -23.41 6.02
C GLY A 56 1.71 -22.29 5.81
N TRP A 57 2.11 -21.54 6.84
CA TRP A 57 3.03 -20.39 6.70
C TRP A 57 4.35 -20.72 5.99
N TRP A 58 4.80 -21.98 6.07
CA TRP A 58 6.02 -22.45 5.45
C TRP A 58 5.86 -22.77 3.95
N PHE A 59 4.64 -22.98 3.46
CA PHE A 59 4.41 -23.34 2.08
C PHE A 59 4.77 -22.20 1.10
N PRO A 60 4.41 -20.92 1.36
CA PRO A 60 4.88 -19.79 0.57
C PRO A 60 6.41 -19.67 0.45
N LEU A 61 7.19 -20.14 1.45
CA LEU A 61 8.65 -20.10 1.39
C LEU A 61 9.21 -20.90 0.21
N PHE A 62 8.54 -21.96 -0.25
CA PHE A 62 8.97 -22.72 -1.42
C PHE A 62 8.94 -21.92 -2.71
N PHE A 63 8.15 -20.84 -2.77
CA PHE A 63 8.07 -19.96 -3.93
C PHE A 63 8.92 -18.71 -3.74
N ILE A 64 8.90 -18.14 -2.53
CA ILE A 64 9.63 -16.91 -2.21
C ILE A 64 11.14 -17.16 -2.15
N ALA A 65 11.59 -18.26 -1.56
CA ALA A 65 13.03 -18.50 -1.37
C ALA A 65 13.77 -18.73 -2.70
N PRO A 66 13.30 -19.57 -3.65
CA PRO A 66 13.96 -19.70 -4.94
C PRO A 66 13.94 -18.40 -5.75
N LEU A 67 12.85 -17.64 -5.68
CA LEU A 67 12.76 -16.34 -6.37
C LEU A 67 13.78 -15.33 -5.81
N GLY A 68 13.90 -15.27 -4.48
CA GLY A 68 14.88 -14.43 -3.81
C GLY A 68 16.33 -14.84 -4.11
N LEU A 69 16.60 -16.15 -4.12
CA LEU A 69 17.91 -16.70 -4.51
C LEU A 69 18.26 -16.36 -5.95
N TRP A 70 17.32 -16.57 -6.88
CA TRP A 70 17.52 -16.21 -8.28
C TRP A 70 17.80 -14.71 -8.44
N PHE A 71 16.97 -13.85 -7.86
CA PHE A 71 17.18 -12.40 -7.96
C PHE A 71 18.52 -11.96 -7.37
N GLY A 72 18.86 -12.45 -6.18
CA GLY A 72 20.16 -12.18 -5.55
C GLY A 72 21.32 -12.63 -6.43
N SER A 73 21.21 -13.80 -7.05
CA SER A 73 22.23 -14.29 -7.99
C SER A 73 22.39 -13.40 -9.22
N VAL A 74 21.28 -12.88 -9.79
CA VAL A 74 21.31 -11.91 -10.89
C VAL A 74 21.99 -10.60 -10.48
N CYS A 75 21.73 -10.10 -9.28
CA CYS A 75 22.41 -8.91 -8.76
C CYS A 75 23.93 -9.13 -8.64
N VAL A 76 24.35 -10.26 -8.05
CA VAL A 76 25.78 -10.59 -7.91
C VAL A 76 26.44 -10.74 -9.28
N TYR A 77 25.79 -11.45 -10.20
CA TYR A 77 26.28 -11.61 -11.57
C TYR A 77 26.43 -10.26 -12.28
N SER A 78 25.46 -9.36 -12.12
CA SER A 78 25.48 -8.04 -12.76
C SER A 78 26.61 -7.13 -12.26
N VAL A 79 27.08 -7.34 -11.03
CA VAL A 79 28.17 -6.55 -10.43
C VAL A 79 29.55 -7.16 -10.70
N LEU A 80 29.66 -8.49 -10.65
CA LEU A 80 30.96 -9.18 -10.63
C LEU A 80 31.25 -9.98 -11.91
N TRP A 81 30.24 -10.62 -12.50
CA TRP A 81 30.41 -11.65 -13.53
C TRP A 81 29.87 -11.31 -14.91
N CYS A 82 29.33 -10.11 -15.10
CA CYS A 82 28.88 -9.66 -16.41
C CYS A 82 30.03 -9.61 -17.43
N ALA A 83 29.70 -9.62 -18.73
CA ALA A 83 30.67 -9.66 -19.83
C ALA A 83 31.74 -8.55 -19.81
N ARG A 84 31.50 -7.45 -19.07
CA ARG A 84 32.44 -6.34 -18.87
C ARG A 84 32.71 -6.01 -17.40
N CYS A 85 32.49 -6.98 -16.51
CA CYS A 85 32.70 -6.83 -15.07
C CYS A 85 34.09 -7.35 -14.65
N ALA A 86 34.39 -7.26 -13.34
CA ALA A 86 35.68 -7.65 -12.77
C ALA A 86 36.11 -9.09 -13.10
N TYR A 87 35.16 -10.01 -13.25
CA TYR A 87 35.41 -11.43 -13.53
C TYR A 87 34.46 -11.95 -14.63
N PRO A 88 34.71 -11.64 -15.91
CA PRO A 88 33.78 -12.00 -16.99
C PRO A 88 33.62 -13.52 -17.11
N GLN A 89 32.37 -13.96 -17.28
CA GLN A 89 32.00 -15.37 -17.47
C GLN A 89 31.24 -15.55 -18.79
N ASP A 90 31.48 -16.67 -19.47
CA ASP A 90 30.79 -17.02 -20.73
C ASP A 90 29.35 -17.51 -20.50
N TRP A 91 29.04 -17.94 -19.28
CA TRP A 91 27.69 -18.33 -18.88
C TRP A 91 26.93 -17.13 -18.30
N THR A 92 25.61 -17.17 -18.40
CA THR A 92 24.71 -16.16 -17.83
C THR A 92 23.68 -16.82 -16.93
N ILE A 93 23.10 -16.04 -16.03
CA ILE A 93 21.94 -16.48 -15.25
C ILE A 93 20.71 -16.33 -16.14
N ALA A 94 19.99 -17.44 -16.34
CA ALA A 94 18.82 -17.45 -17.19
C ALA A 94 17.77 -16.45 -16.71
N ALA A 95 17.28 -15.63 -17.63
CA ALA A 95 16.15 -14.74 -17.37
C ALA A 95 14.87 -15.57 -17.16
N LEU A 96 14.03 -15.14 -16.23
CA LEU A 96 12.68 -15.67 -16.13
C LEU A 96 11.91 -15.36 -17.43
N PRO A 97 11.18 -16.32 -18.01
CA PRO A 97 10.34 -16.04 -19.17
C PRO A 97 9.20 -15.10 -18.79
N ALA A 98 8.76 -14.26 -19.73
CA ALA A 98 7.55 -13.45 -19.54
C ALA A 98 6.32 -14.37 -19.38
N PRO A 99 5.36 -14.06 -18.48
CA PRO A 99 5.24 -12.84 -17.66
C PRO A 99 5.90 -12.94 -16.27
N LEU A 100 6.61 -14.03 -15.99
CA LEU A 100 7.12 -14.31 -14.65
C LEU A 100 8.20 -13.30 -14.23
N ASN A 101 8.98 -12.75 -15.17
CA ASN A 101 9.93 -11.67 -14.90
C ASN A 101 9.23 -10.38 -14.42
N ASP A 102 8.10 -10.02 -15.02
CA ASP A 102 7.36 -8.80 -14.71
C ASP A 102 6.74 -8.90 -13.32
N TRP A 103 6.17 -10.08 -13.00
CA TRP A 103 5.66 -10.36 -11.67
C TRP A 103 6.77 -10.39 -10.62
N ALA A 104 7.92 -10.99 -10.93
CA ALA A 104 9.07 -10.96 -10.04
C ALA A 104 9.52 -9.51 -9.75
N GLY A 105 9.61 -8.67 -10.79
CA GLY A 105 9.93 -7.25 -10.64
C GLY A 105 8.93 -6.51 -9.76
N ALA A 106 7.63 -6.75 -9.96
CA ALA A 106 6.58 -6.14 -9.14
C ALA A 106 6.61 -6.62 -7.67
N ILE A 107 6.82 -7.92 -7.43
CA ILE A 107 6.95 -8.49 -6.08
C ILE A 107 8.15 -7.87 -5.36
N ILE A 108 9.32 -7.84 -6.01
CA ILE A 108 10.54 -7.34 -5.39
C ILE A 108 10.46 -5.83 -5.19
N GLY A 109 9.96 -5.08 -6.18
CA GLY A 109 9.72 -3.64 -6.07
C GLY A 109 8.77 -3.28 -4.93
N SER A 110 7.66 -4.01 -4.80
CA SER A 110 6.72 -3.80 -3.68
C SER A 110 7.34 -4.15 -2.33
N LEU A 111 8.22 -5.16 -2.25
CA LEU A 111 8.92 -5.51 -1.02
C LEU A 111 9.84 -4.38 -0.54
N PHE A 112 10.62 -3.79 -1.45
CA PHE A 112 11.50 -2.66 -1.11
C PHE A 112 10.69 -1.40 -0.77
N LEU A 113 9.61 -1.10 -1.49
CA LEU A 113 8.79 0.08 -1.21
C LEU A 113 8.02 -0.05 0.10
N ALA A 114 7.32 -1.17 0.32
CA ALA A 114 6.49 -1.37 1.50
C ALA A 114 7.34 -1.46 2.78
N LYS A 115 8.36 -2.33 2.78
CA LYS A 115 9.16 -2.57 3.99
C LYS A 115 10.07 -1.40 4.35
N THR A 116 10.67 -0.74 3.36
CA THR A 116 11.47 0.48 3.60
C THR A 116 10.57 1.62 4.05
N GLY A 117 9.37 1.76 3.46
CA GLY A 117 8.37 2.74 3.86
C GLY A 117 7.93 2.57 5.32
N GLU A 118 7.59 1.35 5.74
CA GLU A 118 7.25 1.03 7.13
C GLU A 118 8.39 1.37 8.10
N GLN A 119 9.63 1.00 7.78
CA GLN A 119 10.77 1.28 8.64
C GLN A 119 11.09 2.77 8.75
N ILE A 120 10.96 3.52 7.64
CA ILE A 120 11.14 4.98 7.65
C ILE A 120 10.05 5.65 8.49
N LEU A 121 8.78 5.26 8.30
CA LEU A 121 7.65 5.78 9.06
C LEU A 121 7.76 5.46 10.55
N ALA A 122 8.11 4.22 10.90
CA ALA A 122 8.32 3.80 12.29
C ALA A 122 9.43 4.61 12.97
N LYS A 123 10.54 4.85 12.24
CA LYS A 123 11.66 5.65 12.74
C LYS A 123 11.28 7.13 12.91
N TRP A 124 10.50 7.68 11.98
CA TRP A 124 10.02 9.07 12.06
C TRP A 124 9.04 9.28 13.21
N LYS A 125 8.16 8.32 13.48
CA LYS A 125 7.20 8.36 14.61
C LYS A 125 7.85 8.17 15.98
N SER A 126 9.07 7.62 16.04
CA SER A 126 9.85 7.44 17.28
C SER A 126 10.70 8.66 17.67
N LYS A 127 10.82 9.65 16.78
CA LYS A 127 11.44 10.95 17.05
C LYS A 127 10.36 11.97 17.41
#